data_AF-A0A7S3L0F6-F1
#
_entry.id   AF-A0A7S3L0F6-F1
#
_cell.length_a   1.000
_cell.length_b   1.000
_cell.length_c   1.000
_cell.angle_alpha   90.00
_cell.angle_beta   90.00
_cell.angle_gamma   90.00
#
_symmetry.space_group_name_H-M   'P 1'
#
loop_
_entity.id
_entity.type
_entity.pdbx_description
1 polymer ?
#
loop_
_entity_poly.entity_id
_entity_poly.type
_entity_poly.pdbx_seq_one_letter_code
_entity_poly.pdbx_strand_id
1 'polypeptide(L)'
;AWKNDNSELMAFLKTKRPICVGYGSMPFSGLSAMLEALETVGHAALLVGEAMRLPQDNGSSNSSSEWVQENVRQVDALPYAWLLPQCRMMLSHGGAGVLHATLRAGIPSVITPMMGDQFFWAKMVQAKGLGTQAGSMLSTATKDELVAAIKLALTTDCIEKARQFGEKLQGYPK
;
A
#
# COMPACT_ATOMS: atom_id res chain seq x y z
N ALA A 1 8.25 15.61 -9.61
CA ALA A 1 7.65 15.73 -10.94
C ALA A 1 8.22 14.64 -11.83
N TRP A 2 7.60 13.45 -11.82
CA TRP A 2 7.87 12.46 -12.87
C TRP A 2 7.31 13.00 -14.18
N LYS A 3 8.22 13.40 -15.08
CA LYS A 3 7.95 13.62 -16.50
C LYS A 3 8.16 12.26 -17.16
N ASN A 4 7.12 11.45 -17.26
CA ASN A 4 7.06 10.39 -18.26
C ASN A 4 5.59 10.06 -18.49
N ASP A 5 5.35 9.54 -19.67
CA ASP A 5 4.05 9.37 -20.28
C ASP A 5 3.12 8.46 -19.44
N ASN A 6 1.83 8.80 -19.37
CA ASN A 6 0.81 7.96 -18.72
C ASN A 6 0.88 6.51 -19.22
N SER A 7 1.38 6.28 -20.44
CA SER A 7 1.53 4.97 -21.06
C SER A 7 2.35 3.96 -20.23
N GLU A 8 3.48 4.35 -19.65
CA GLU A 8 4.34 3.43 -18.85
C GLU A 8 3.66 3.03 -17.53
N LEU A 9 3.06 4.00 -16.82
CA LEU A 9 2.29 3.73 -15.60
C LEU A 9 1.10 2.82 -15.91
N MET A 10 0.37 3.10 -16.99
CA MET A 10 -0.77 2.27 -17.41
C MET A 10 -0.34 0.86 -17.79
N ALA A 11 0.80 0.70 -18.48
CA ALA A 11 1.37 -0.61 -18.79
C ALA A 11 1.75 -1.37 -17.52
N PHE A 12 2.36 -0.69 -16.54
CA PHE A 12 2.70 -1.27 -15.24
C PHE A 12 1.46 -1.71 -14.46
N LEU A 13 0.45 -0.84 -14.34
CA LEU A 13 -0.80 -1.15 -13.65
C LEU A 13 -1.54 -2.33 -14.30
N LYS A 14 -1.58 -2.36 -15.64
CA LYS A 14 -2.23 -3.44 -16.42
C LYS A 14 -1.58 -4.79 -16.22
N THR A 15 -0.25 -4.84 -16.12
CA THR A 15 0.51 -6.10 -16.07
C THR A 15 0.76 -6.61 -14.66
N LYS A 16 0.94 -5.72 -13.69
CA LYS A 16 1.42 -6.08 -12.35
C LYS A 16 0.36 -6.02 -11.25
N ARG A 17 -0.73 -5.25 -11.43
CA ARG A 17 -1.77 -5.00 -10.40
C ARG A 17 -1.14 -4.80 -9.00
N PRO A 18 -0.39 -3.71 -8.78
CA PRO A 18 0.56 -3.62 -7.68
C PRO A 18 -0.09 -3.49 -6.30
N ILE A 19 0.72 -3.66 -5.25
CA ILE A 19 0.44 -3.16 -3.90
C ILE A 19 0.60 -1.64 -3.92
N CYS A 20 -0.48 -0.91 -3.62
CA CYS A 20 -0.37 0.54 -3.44
C CYS A 20 0.18 0.82 -2.05
N VAL A 21 1.15 1.72 -1.96
CA VAL A 21 1.76 2.14 -0.70
C VAL A 21 1.69 3.66 -0.59
N GLY A 22 1.15 4.17 0.52
CA GLY A 22 1.06 5.61 0.72
C GLY A 22 0.97 6.02 2.20
N TYR A 23 1.82 6.96 2.59
CA TYR A 23 1.89 7.52 3.94
C TYR A 23 1.52 9.01 4.00
N GLY A 24 1.04 9.57 2.89
CA GLY A 24 0.74 10.99 2.79
C GLY A 24 1.99 11.83 3.04
N SER A 25 1.85 12.88 3.85
CA SER A 25 2.95 13.76 4.28
C SER A 25 3.65 13.28 5.55
N MET A 26 3.27 12.13 6.12
CA MET A 26 3.89 11.63 7.35
C MET A 26 5.30 11.12 7.07
N PRO A 27 6.31 11.48 7.88
CA PRO A 27 7.63 10.89 7.79
C PRO A 27 7.54 9.36 7.92
N PHE A 28 8.14 8.64 6.98
CA PHE A 28 8.15 7.17 6.99
C PHE A 28 9.58 6.65 6.91
N SER A 29 10.08 6.09 8.02
CA SER A 29 11.43 5.53 8.13
C SER A 29 11.52 4.06 7.75
N GLY A 30 10.40 3.38 7.52
CA GLY A 30 10.33 1.93 7.27
C GLY A 30 10.51 1.52 5.80
N LEU A 31 10.98 2.42 4.92
CA LEU A 31 11.02 2.17 3.47
C LEU A 31 11.91 0.96 3.10
N SER A 32 13.09 0.81 3.73
CA SER A 32 13.96 -0.35 3.46
C SER A 32 13.27 -1.67 3.80
N ALA A 33 12.79 -1.80 5.03
CA ALA A 33 12.09 -3.00 5.50
C ALA A 33 10.86 -3.33 4.64
N MET A 34 10.17 -2.29 4.13
CA MET A 34 9.05 -2.45 3.23
C MET A 34 9.44 -2.94 1.85
N LEU A 35 10.48 -2.37 1.24
CA LEU A 35 10.99 -2.83 -0.06
C LEU A 35 11.47 -4.27 0.04
N GLU A 36 12.20 -4.61 1.10
CA GLU A 36 12.63 -5.99 1.37
C GLU A 36 11.45 -6.94 1.58
N ALA A 37 10.38 -6.50 2.25
CA ALA A 37 9.17 -7.30 2.43
C ALA A 37 8.45 -7.53 1.10
N LEU A 38 8.30 -6.48 0.27
CA LEU A 38 7.71 -6.55 -1.07
C LEU A 38 8.48 -7.49 -1.99
N GLU A 39 9.81 -7.41 -1.96
CA GLU A 39 10.71 -8.33 -2.68
C GLU A 39 10.54 -9.76 -2.18
N THR A 40 10.51 -9.97 -0.86
CA THR A 40 10.32 -11.29 -0.24
C THR A 40 8.99 -11.93 -0.61
N VAL A 41 7.91 -11.15 -0.75
CA VAL A 41 6.60 -11.68 -1.20
C VAL A 41 6.46 -11.73 -2.74
N GLY A 42 7.42 -11.17 -3.48
CA GLY A 42 7.38 -11.13 -4.95
C GLY A 42 6.23 -10.29 -5.51
N HIS A 43 5.85 -9.20 -4.84
CA HIS A 43 4.74 -8.35 -5.27
C HIS A 43 5.20 -6.94 -5.64
N ALA A 44 4.97 -6.58 -6.90
CA ALA A 44 5.20 -5.24 -7.40
C ALA A 44 4.44 -4.19 -6.59
N ALA A 45 5.02 -3.00 -6.46
CA ALA A 45 4.47 -1.92 -5.67
C ALA A 45 4.40 -0.60 -6.44
N LEU A 46 3.39 0.19 -6.11
CA LEU A 46 3.30 1.60 -6.50
C LEU A 46 3.37 2.46 -5.25
N LEU A 47 4.48 3.18 -5.12
CA LEU A 47 4.73 4.14 -4.06
C LEU A 47 4.08 5.48 -4.42
N VAL A 48 3.21 5.99 -3.55
CA VAL A 48 2.45 7.22 -3.78
C VAL A 48 2.77 8.25 -2.69
N GLY A 49 3.18 9.44 -3.11
CA GLY A 49 3.45 10.57 -2.21
C GLY A 49 4.94 10.84 -2.00
N GLU A 50 5.24 12.06 -1.58
CA GLU A 50 6.63 12.53 -1.42
C GLU A 50 7.40 11.82 -0.32
N ALA A 51 6.72 11.37 0.74
CA ALA A 51 7.31 10.57 1.81
C ALA A 51 7.77 9.17 1.36
N MET A 52 7.36 8.74 0.16
CA MET A 52 7.66 7.42 -0.39
C MET A 52 8.71 7.48 -1.51
N ARG A 53 9.60 8.48 -1.47
CA ARG A 53 10.67 8.65 -2.45
C ARG A 53 11.73 7.56 -2.30
N LEU A 54 11.96 6.81 -3.38
CA LEU A 54 13.11 5.91 -3.46
C LEU A 54 14.41 6.74 -3.35
N PRO A 55 15.45 6.22 -2.68
CA PRO A 55 16.77 6.84 -2.69
C PRO A 55 17.22 7.07 -4.14
N GLN A 56 17.69 8.28 -4.46
CA GLN A 56 18.28 8.52 -5.77
C GLN A 56 19.66 7.87 -5.83
N ASP A 57 19.90 7.10 -6.89
CA ASP A 57 21.23 6.62 -7.22
C ASP A 57 22.09 7.82 -7.62
N ASN A 58 23.00 8.21 -6.73
CA ASN A 58 23.95 9.30 -6.94
C ASN A 58 25.36 8.77 -7.23
N GLY A 59 25.49 7.52 -7.71
CA GLY A 59 26.79 6.89 -7.97
C GLY A 59 27.51 6.40 -6.71
N SER A 60 26.85 6.41 -5.56
CA SER A 60 27.28 5.67 -4.37
C SER A 60 26.53 4.33 -4.29
N SER A 61 27.10 3.33 -3.63
CA SER A 61 26.64 1.92 -3.57
C SER A 61 25.25 1.66 -2.97
N ASN A 62 24.37 2.66 -2.91
CA ASN A 62 22.98 2.60 -2.44
C ASN A 62 21.98 2.48 -3.60
N SER A 63 22.36 1.83 -4.72
CA SER A 63 21.41 1.49 -5.77
C SER A 63 20.39 0.49 -5.20
N SER A 64 19.08 0.78 -5.36
CA SER A 64 18.03 -0.19 -5.04
C SER A 64 18.25 -1.49 -5.81
N SER A 65 17.87 -2.64 -5.25
CA SER A 65 18.05 -3.95 -5.90
C SER A 65 17.46 -3.97 -7.31
N GLU A 66 18.01 -4.79 -8.21
CA GLU A 66 17.49 -4.97 -9.57
C GLU A 66 15.98 -5.31 -9.56
N TRP A 67 15.56 -6.11 -8.57
CA TRP A 67 14.16 -6.41 -8.34
C TRP A 67 13.32 -5.16 -8.07
N VAL A 68 13.78 -4.24 -7.20
CA VAL A 68 13.07 -2.99 -6.90
C VAL A 68 12.98 -2.11 -8.15
N GLN A 69 14.05 -2.01 -8.94
CA GLN A 69 14.04 -1.24 -10.18
C GLN A 69 13.01 -1.79 -11.19
N GLU A 70 12.85 -3.11 -11.27
CA GLU A 70 11.87 -3.72 -12.17
C GLU A 70 10.43 -3.63 -11.63
N ASN A 71 10.23 -3.84 -10.33
CA ASN A 71 8.92 -4.12 -9.75
C ASN A 71 8.33 -2.98 -8.91
N VAL A 72 9.06 -1.90 -8.67
CA VAL A 72 8.56 -0.75 -7.90
C VAL A 72 8.52 0.48 -8.78
N ARG A 73 7.39 1.19 -8.74
CA ARG A 73 7.21 2.50 -9.37
C ARG A 73 6.82 3.50 -8.32
N GLN A 74 7.11 4.77 -8.58
CA GLN A 74 6.81 5.86 -7.67
C GLN A 74 6.11 6.99 -8.43
N VAL A 75 5.09 7.58 -7.80
CA VAL A 75 4.35 8.74 -8.31
C VAL A 75 4.17 9.77 -7.21
N ASP A 76 4.14 11.05 -7.60
CA ASP A 76 3.97 12.16 -6.64
C ASP A 76 2.54 12.16 -6.06
N ALA A 77 1.52 12.06 -6.91
CA ALA A 77 0.12 12.00 -6.49
C ALA A 77 -0.77 11.38 -7.58
N LEU A 78 -1.79 10.61 -7.16
CA LEU A 78 -2.86 10.10 -8.01
C LEU A 78 -4.18 10.07 -7.22
N PRO A 79 -5.35 10.23 -7.88
CA PRO A 79 -6.62 10.04 -7.21
C PRO A 79 -6.82 8.59 -6.78
N TYR A 80 -6.90 8.33 -5.46
CA TYR A 80 -7.09 6.96 -4.94
C TYR A 80 -8.36 6.28 -5.46
N ALA A 81 -9.43 7.03 -5.70
CA ALA A 81 -10.66 6.50 -6.28
C ALA A 81 -10.45 5.87 -7.67
N TRP A 82 -9.48 6.38 -8.44
CA TRP A 82 -9.11 5.83 -9.74
C TRP A 82 -8.02 4.75 -9.61
N LEU A 83 -7.03 4.97 -8.74
CA LEU A 83 -5.88 4.09 -8.60
C LEU A 83 -6.22 2.76 -7.91
N LEU A 84 -6.90 2.79 -6.77
CA LEU A 84 -7.05 1.60 -5.90
C LEU A 84 -7.81 0.43 -6.55
N PRO A 85 -8.82 0.63 -7.43
CA PRO A 85 -9.42 -0.47 -8.20
C PRO A 85 -8.41 -1.27 -9.06
N GLN A 86 -7.28 -0.66 -9.42
CA GLN A 86 -6.21 -1.25 -10.22
C GLN A 86 -5.11 -1.91 -9.36
N CYS A 87 -5.27 -1.90 -8.03
CA CYS A 87 -4.30 -2.44 -7.08
C CYS A 87 -4.83 -3.72 -6.45
N ARG A 88 -3.93 -4.46 -5.78
CA ARG A 88 -4.28 -5.69 -5.04
C ARG A 88 -4.65 -5.44 -3.59
N MET A 89 -4.04 -4.42 -2.98
CA MET A 89 -4.26 -3.99 -1.60
C MET A 89 -3.64 -2.61 -1.41
N MET A 90 -3.98 -1.96 -0.29
CA MET A 90 -3.33 -0.73 0.17
C MET A 90 -2.51 -1.02 1.42
N LEU A 91 -1.28 -0.50 1.45
CA LEU A 91 -0.45 -0.42 2.64
C LEU A 91 -0.32 1.06 3.02
N SER A 92 -0.79 1.43 4.21
CA SER A 92 -0.76 2.82 4.66
C SER A 92 -0.65 2.93 6.17
N HIS A 93 -0.45 4.15 6.67
CA HIS A 93 -0.60 4.49 8.07
C HIS A 93 -2.05 4.45 8.58
N GLY A 94 -3.06 4.27 7.72
CA GLY A 94 -4.47 4.12 8.13
C GLY A 94 -5.24 5.42 8.35
N GLY A 95 -4.82 6.54 7.76
CA GLY A 95 -5.60 7.78 7.78
C GLY A 95 -7.00 7.58 7.19
N ALA A 96 -8.03 8.17 7.82
CA ALA A 96 -9.44 7.89 7.53
C ALA A 96 -9.82 8.02 6.04
N GLY A 97 -9.31 9.04 5.33
CA GLY A 97 -9.58 9.23 3.90
C GLY A 97 -9.01 8.13 3.00
N VAL A 98 -7.77 7.69 3.27
CA VAL A 98 -7.11 6.60 2.54
C VAL A 98 -7.80 5.27 2.83
N LEU A 99 -8.14 5.02 4.10
CA LEU A 99 -8.87 3.84 4.48
C LEU A 99 -10.24 3.78 3.81
N HIS A 100 -11.01 4.87 3.85
CA HIS A 100 -12.31 4.94 3.20
C HIS A 100 -12.21 4.64 1.70
N ALA A 101 -11.24 5.25 1.00
CA ALA A 101 -11.00 4.98 -0.41
C ALA A 101 -10.63 3.51 -0.68
N THR A 102 -9.83 2.91 0.19
CA THR A 102 -9.42 1.50 0.12
C THR A 102 -10.61 0.56 0.29
N LEU A 103 -11.40 0.75 1.34
CA LEU A 103 -12.58 -0.05 1.62
C LEU A 103 -13.62 0.09 0.49
N ARG A 104 -13.81 1.31 -0.03
CA ARG A 104 -14.71 1.56 -1.15
C ARG A 104 -14.24 0.93 -2.47
N ALA A 105 -12.93 0.82 -2.67
CA ALA A 105 -12.35 0.11 -3.81
C ALA A 105 -12.48 -1.42 -3.69
N GLY A 106 -12.87 -1.92 -2.51
CA GLY A 106 -13.08 -3.34 -2.27
C GLY A 106 -11.78 -4.15 -2.22
N ILE A 107 -10.67 -3.52 -1.81
CA ILE A 107 -9.36 -4.19 -1.68
C ILE A 107 -8.93 -4.26 -0.21
N PRO A 108 -8.12 -5.26 0.17
CA PRO A 108 -7.56 -5.37 1.51
C PRO A 108 -6.73 -4.15 1.94
N SER A 109 -6.74 -3.84 3.24
CA SER A 109 -5.96 -2.76 3.84
C SER A 109 -4.97 -3.28 4.89
N VAL A 110 -3.67 -3.10 4.66
CA VAL A 110 -2.65 -3.25 5.71
C VAL A 110 -2.34 -1.89 6.31
N ILE A 111 -2.51 -1.80 7.63
CA ILE A 111 -2.34 -0.56 8.38
C ILE A 111 -1.12 -0.66 9.29
N THR A 112 -0.18 0.27 9.15
CA THR A 112 0.92 0.49 10.11
C THR A 112 0.63 1.77 10.90
N PRO A 113 -0.20 1.71 11.95
CA PRO A 113 -0.71 2.90 12.59
C PRO A 113 0.43 3.69 13.26
N MET A 114 0.37 5.01 13.14
CA MET A 114 1.33 5.94 13.74
C MET A 114 0.70 6.73 14.88
N MET A 115 -0.54 7.22 14.74
CA MET A 115 -1.15 8.07 15.76
C MET A 115 -2.68 8.09 15.70
N GLY A 116 -3.30 8.48 16.81
CA GLY A 116 -4.72 8.83 16.85
C GLY A 116 -5.66 7.69 16.48
N ASP A 117 -6.61 7.98 15.59
CA ASP A 117 -7.66 7.06 15.15
C ASP A 117 -7.16 5.89 14.30
N GLN A 118 -5.94 5.95 13.78
CA GLN A 118 -5.33 4.90 12.95
C GLN A 118 -5.30 3.54 13.66
N PHE A 119 -5.06 3.52 14.98
CA PHE A 119 -5.08 2.28 15.77
C PHE A 119 -6.48 1.68 15.89
N PHE A 120 -7.49 2.54 16.05
CA PHE A 120 -8.88 2.11 16.06
C PHE A 120 -9.24 1.49 14.70
N TRP A 121 -8.88 2.15 13.62
CA TRP A 121 -9.14 1.66 12.27
C TRP A 121 -8.41 0.36 11.94
N ALA A 122 -7.15 0.20 12.37
CA ALA A 122 -6.41 -1.06 12.23
C ALA A 122 -7.16 -2.23 12.88
N LYS A 123 -7.63 -2.04 14.12
CA LYS A 123 -8.44 -3.03 14.84
C LYS A 123 -9.76 -3.32 14.11
N MET A 124 -10.44 -2.30 13.59
CA MET A 124 -11.71 -2.46 12.89
C MET A 124 -11.57 -3.25 11.57
N VAL A 125 -10.52 -2.96 10.79
CA VAL A 125 -10.22 -3.69 9.55
C VAL A 125 -9.90 -5.15 9.86
N GLN A 126 -9.06 -5.40 10.88
CA GLN A 126 -8.70 -6.76 11.29
C GLN A 126 -9.91 -7.54 11.80
N ALA A 127 -10.73 -6.95 12.68
CA ALA A 127 -11.93 -7.59 13.23
C ALA A 127 -12.97 -7.93 12.16
N LYS A 128 -13.02 -7.17 11.06
CA LYS A 128 -13.90 -7.44 9.92
C LYS A 128 -13.28 -8.36 8.86
N GLY A 129 -12.01 -8.75 9.01
CA GLY A 129 -11.28 -9.54 8.03
C GLY A 129 -11.06 -8.82 6.70
N LEU A 130 -10.95 -7.48 6.72
CA LEU A 130 -10.75 -6.63 5.53
C LEU A 130 -9.26 -6.28 5.31
N GLY A 131 -8.38 -6.94 6.06
CA GLY A 131 -6.96 -6.63 6.12
C GLY A 131 -6.42 -6.86 7.54
N THR A 132 -5.30 -6.23 7.87
CA THR A 132 -4.66 -6.41 9.17
C THR A 132 -3.78 -5.23 9.56
N GLN A 133 -3.37 -5.20 10.82
CA GLN A 133 -2.28 -4.36 11.27
C GLN A 133 -0.93 -5.01 10.93
N ALA A 134 0.08 -4.19 10.60
CA ALA A 134 1.49 -4.58 10.60
C ALA A 134 2.25 -3.73 11.62
N GLY A 135 3.12 -4.36 12.40
CA GLY A 135 3.86 -3.73 13.49
C GLY A 135 3.08 -3.63 14.80
N SER A 136 3.80 -3.70 15.92
CA SER A 136 3.25 -3.60 17.28
C SER A 136 3.24 -2.17 17.85
N MET A 137 4.05 -1.25 17.31
CA MET A 137 4.14 0.16 17.71
C MET A 137 4.36 1.09 16.51
N LEU A 138 4.19 2.41 16.76
CA LEU A 138 4.48 3.53 15.85
C LEU A 138 5.58 3.24 14.81
N SER A 139 5.23 3.24 13.51
CA SER A 139 6.15 3.26 12.35
C SER A 139 7.34 2.25 12.31
N THR A 140 7.43 1.28 13.22
CA THR A 140 8.56 0.33 13.30
C THR A 140 8.17 -1.08 12.85
N ALA A 141 7.23 -1.20 11.91
CA ALA A 141 6.89 -2.51 11.35
C ALA A 141 8.15 -3.16 10.76
N THR A 142 8.52 -4.29 11.32
CA THR A 142 9.66 -5.08 10.85
C THR A 142 9.35 -5.69 9.49
N LYS A 143 10.39 -6.08 8.75
CA LYS A 143 10.24 -6.82 7.49
C LYS A 143 9.31 -8.04 7.67
N ASP A 144 9.53 -8.84 8.71
CA ASP A 144 8.78 -10.07 8.91
C ASP A 144 7.30 -9.80 9.24
N GLU A 145 7.01 -8.77 10.03
CA GLU A 145 5.63 -8.33 10.30
C GLU A 145 4.95 -7.84 9.01
N LEU A 146 5.66 -7.11 8.15
CA LEU A 146 5.15 -6.65 6.86
C LEU A 146 4.89 -7.83 5.92
N VAL A 147 5.81 -8.79 5.84
CA VAL A 147 5.64 -10.02 5.05
C VAL A 147 4.41 -10.80 5.52
N ALA A 148 4.28 -11.01 6.82
CA ALA A 148 3.14 -11.72 7.40
C ALA A 148 1.81 -10.99 7.10
N ALA A 149 1.79 -9.67 7.29
CA ALA A 149 0.60 -8.86 7.04
C ALA A 149 0.19 -8.84 5.57
N ILE A 150 1.15 -8.71 4.64
CA ILE A 150 0.89 -8.75 3.20
C ILE A 150 0.34 -10.12 2.80
N LYS A 151 0.95 -11.21 3.26
CA LYS A 151 0.47 -12.57 2.99
C LYS A 151 -0.95 -12.79 3.51
N LEU A 152 -1.24 -12.35 4.74
CA LEU A 152 -2.58 -12.46 5.33
C LEU A 152 -3.62 -11.66 4.53
N ALA A 153 -3.30 -10.41 4.19
CA ALA A 153 -4.17 -9.54 3.41
C ALA A 153 -4.47 -10.09 2.01
N LEU A 154 -3.55 -10.88 1.44
CA LEU A 154 -3.70 -11.47 0.11
C LEU A 154 -4.28 -12.88 0.10
N THR A 155 -4.76 -13.37 1.25
CA THR A 155 -5.56 -14.60 1.30
C THR A 155 -6.89 -14.41 0.57
N THR A 156 -7.39 -15.49 -0.05
CA THR A 156 -8.68 -15.47 -0.77
C THR A 156 -9.83 -14.97 0.11
N ASP A 157 -9.87 -15.38 1.39
CA ASP A 157 -10.90 -14.95 2.34
C ASP A 157 -10.87 -13.44 2.60
N CYS A 158 -9.68 -12.87 2.82
CA CYS A 158 -9.54 -11.43 3.07
C CYS A 158 -9.90 -10.59 1.83
N ILE A 159 -9.43 -11.02 0.65
CA ILE A 159 -9.76 -10.38 -0.63
C ILE A 159 -11.28 -10.39 -0.87
N GLU A 160 -11.92 -11.53 -0.66
CA GLU A 160 -13.36 -11.69 -0.90
C GLU A 160 -14.19 -10.87 0.09
N LYS A 161 -13.82 -10.84 1.38
CA LYS A 161 -14.46 -9.98 2.37
C LYS A 161 -14.31 -8.50 2.04
N ALA A 162 -13.11 -8.08 1.63
CA ALA A 162 -12.87 -6.70 1.21
C ALA A 162 -13.73 -6.33 0.00
N ARG A 163 -13.82 -7.20 -1.01
CA ARG A 163 -14.66 -7.01 -2.20
C ARG A 163 -16.13 -6.83 -1.83
N GLN A 164 -16.69 -7.76 -1.05
CA GLN A 164 -18.08 -7.70 -0.60
C GLN A 164 -18.37 -6.45 0.24
N PHE A 165 -17.42 -6.03 1.07
CA PHE A 165 -17.57 -4.81 1.85
C PHE A 165 -17.58 -3.56 0.97
N GLY A 166 -16.70 -3.50 -0.04
CA GLY A 166 -16.66 -2.41 -1.01
C GLY A 166 -17.94 -2.30 -1.84
N GLU A 167 -18.50 -3.43 -2.28
CA GLU A 167 -19.79 -3.47 -3.00
C GLU A 167 -20.93 -2.89 -2.16
N LYS A 168 -20.98 -3.23 -0.87
CA LYS A 168 -21.96 -2.65 0.07
C LYS A 168 -21.75 -1.15 0.21
N LEU A 169 -20.51 -0.67 0.34
CA LEU A 169 -20.21 0.77 0.46
C LEU A 169 -20.61 1.57 -0.79
N GLN A 170 -20.43 1.01 -1.98
CA GLN A 170 -20.80 1.69 -3.23
C GLN A 170 -22.32 1.83 -3.41
N GLY A 171 -23.11 0.99 -2.74
CA GLY A 171 -24.56 1.08 -2.69
C GLY A 171 -25.10 2.24 -1.83
N TYR A 172 -24.25 2.90 -1.02
CA TYR A 172 -24.63 4.10 -0.27
C TYR A 172 -24.38 5.36 -1.11
N PRO A 173 -25.35 6.30 -1.18
CA PRO A 173 -25.15 7.58 -1.84
C PRO A 173 -24.02 8.38 -1.16
N LYS A 174 -23.32 9.19 -1.95
CA LYS A 174 -22.23 10.07 -1.50
C LYS A 174 -22.72 11.20 -0.61
#